data_AF-A0A089MEX1-F1
#
_entry.id   AF-A0A089MEX1-F1
#
_cell.length_a   1.000
_cell.length_b   1.000
_cell.length_c   1.000
_cell.angle_alpha   90.00
_cell.angle_beta   90.00
_cell.angle_gamma   90.00
#
_symmetry.space_group_name_H-M   'P 1'
#
loop_
_entity.id
_entity.type
_entity.pdbx_description
1 polymer ?
#
loop_
_entity_poly.entity_id
_entity_poly.type
_entity_poly.pdbx_seq_one_letter_code
_entity_poly.pdbx_strand_id
1 'polypeptide(L)' 'MIPFSHTWPYDILLEDLYVQYCPFCDKENVILPMKPKELQTVREGKKKLLVFPCCKTSLTVIDTDTDYLLFDRAVR' A
#
# COMPACT_ATOMS: atom_id res chain seq x y z
N MET A 1 14.08 -14.07 0.73
CA MET A 1 13.62 -13.51 -0.56
C MET A 1 12.14 -13.24 -0.40
N ILE A 2 11.73 -11.98 -0.37
CA ILE A 2 10.32 -11.62 -0.20
C ILE A 2 9.63 -11.84 -1.56
N PRO A 3 8.50 -12.55 -1.62
CA PRO A 3 7.84 -12.81 -2.88
C PRO A 3 7.22 -11.52 -3.43
N PHE A 4 7.51 -11.21 -4.69
CA PHE A 4 6.94 -10.06 -5.43
C PHE A 4 5.41 -10.10 -5.55
N SER A 5 4.75 -11.20 -5.20
CA SER A 5 3.30 -11.31 -5.15
C SER A 5 2.66 -10.49 -4.02
N HIS A 6 3.45 -10.03 -3.03
CA HIS A 6 2.96 -9.25 -1.90
C HIS A 6 3.24 -7.75 -2.04
N THR A 7 3.96 -7.34 -3.09
CA THR A 7 4.38 -5.95 -3.28
C THR A 7 3.45 -5.24 -4.26
N TRP A 8 3.13 -3.99 -3.97
CA TRP A 8 2.34 -3.16 -4.87
C TRP A 8 2.92 -1.76 -5.04
N PRO A 9 3.01 -1.24 -6.27
CA PRO A 9 3.55 0.09 -6.52
C PRO A 9 2.60 1.17 -5.98
N TYR A 10 3.18 2.23 -5.42
CA TYR A 10 2.45 3.42 -5.00
C TYR A 10 3.18 4.69 -5.45
N ASP A 11 2.41 5.76 -5.58
CA ASP A 11 2.90 7.10 -5.88
C ASP A 11 2.56 8.03 -4.72
N ILE A 12 3.45 8.99 -4.45
CA ILE A 12 3.18 10.07 -3.51
C ILE A 12 2.91 11.32 -4.31
N LEU A 13 1.69 11.88 -4.16
CA LEU A 13 1.32 13.14 -4.78
C LEU A 13 0.96 14.13 -3.68
N LEU A 14 1.71 15.24 -3.61
CA LEU A 14 1.61 16.25 -2.55
C LEU A 14 1.85 15.64 -1.15
N GLU A 15 0.79 15.28 -0.43
CA GLU A 15 0.84 14.68 0.91
C GLU A 15 0.00 13.40 1.03
N ASP A 16 -0.52 12.90 -0.09
CA ASP A 16 -1.37 11.73 -0.16
C ASP A 16 -0.71 10.62 -0.98
N LEU A 17 -1.01 9.38 -0.60
CA LEU A 17 -0.58 8.20 -1.33
C LEU A 17 -1.65 7.77 -2.33
N TYR A 18 -1.20 7.34 -3.50
CA TYR A 18 -2.06 6.86 -4.56
C TYR A 18 -1.51 5.56 -5.13
N VAL A 19 -2.39 4.69 -5.61
CA VAL A 19 -2.00 3.56 -6.44
C VAL A 19 -2.60 3.74 -7.84
N GLN A 20 -1.79 3.45 -8.86
CA GLN A 20 -2.21 3.55 -10.26
C GLN A 20 -3.44 2.68 -10.53
N TYR A 21 -3.46 1.46 -9.99
CA TYR A 21 -4.58 0.52 -10.09
C TYR A 21 -4.72 -0.28 -8.80
N CYS A 22 -5.94 -0.65 -8.44
CA CYS A 22 -6.22 -1.49 -7.27
C CYS A 22 -6.07 -2.97 -7.63
N PRO A 23 -5.35 -3.78 -6.82
CA PRO A 23 -5.15 -5.21 -7.08
C PRO A 23 -6.43 -6.06 -7.02
N PHE A 24 -7.51 -5.54 -6.43
CA PHE A 24 -8.73 -6.32 -6.17
C PHE A 24 -9.89 -6.02 -7.10
N CYS A 25 -10.00 -4.77 -7.55
CA CYS A 25 -11.13 -4.31 -8.36
C CYS A 25 -10.72 -3.55 -9.61
N ASP A 26 -9.41 -3.54 -9.92
CA ASP A 26 -8.82 -2.90 -11.10
C ASP A 26 -9.14 -1.41 -11.25
N LYS A 27 -9.63 -0.77 -10.18
CA LYS A 27 -9.94 0.66 -10.20
C LYS A 27 -8.66 1.47 -10.28
N GLU A 28 -8.63 2.44 -11.19
CA GLU A 28 -7.49 3.31 -11.40
C GLU A 28 -7.47 4.50 -10.43
N ASN A 29 -6.27 5.05 -10.17
CA ASN A 29 -6.02 6.25 -9.37
C ASN A 29 -6.71 6.23 -7.99
N VAL A 30 -6.43 5.18 -7.21
CA VAL A 30 -7.05 5.00 -5.89
C VAL A 30 -6.20 5.66 -4.82
N ILE A 31 -6.80 6.62 -4.11
CA ILE A 31 -6.19 7.27 -2.95
C ILE A 31 -6.13 6.26 -1.80
N LEU A 32 -4.97 6.11 -1.19
CA LEU A 32 -4.77 5.30 -0.01
C LEU A 32 -5.00 6.16 1.24
N PRO A 33 -5.74 5.68 2.26
CA PRO A 33 -5.93 6.39 3.53
C PRO A 33 -4.68 6.24 4.42
N MET A 34 -3.54 6.63 3.89
CA MET A 34 -2.24 6.58 4.54
C MET A 34 -1.42 7.79 4.12
N LYS A 35 -0.76 8.41 5.09
CA LYS A 35 0.11 9.56 4.83
C LYS A 35 1.56 9.11 4.66
N PRO A 36 2.39 9.87 3.91
CA PRO A 36 3.81 9.57 3.74
C PRO A 36 4.59 9.47 5.05
N LYS A 37 4.20 10.25 6.06
CA LYS A 37 4.81 10.18 7.41
C LYS A 37 4.65 8.82 8.06
N GLU A 38 3.56 8.12 7.76
CA GLU A 38 3.29 6.79 8.31
C GLU A 38 4.09 5.71 7.60
N LEU A 39 4.53 5.94 6.35
CA LEU A 39 5.43 5.02 5.64
C LEU A 39 6.74 4.85 6.40
N GLN A 40 7.33 5.96 6.88
CA GLN A 40 8.55 5.90 7.69
C GLN A 40 8.34 5.04 8.94
N THR A 41 7.20 5.20 9.60
CA THR A 41 6.86 4.39 10.78
C THR A 41 6.69 2.91 10.43
N VAL A 42 6.15 2.59 9.25
CA VAL A 42 6.03 1.20 8.80
C VAL A 42 7.39 0.60 8.46
N ARG A 43 8.26 1.37 7.81
CA ARG A 43 9.64 1.01 7.53
C ARG A 43 10.48 0.77 8.80
N GLU A 44 10.14 1.44 9.91
CA GLU A 44 10.73 1.20 11.23
C GLU A 44 10.23 -0.10 11.91
N GLY A 45 9.34 -0.86 11.25
CA GLY A 45 8.85 -2.16 11.70
C GLY A 45 7.45 -2.13 12.31
N LYS A 46 6.72 -1.00 12.26
CA LYS A 46 5.31 -0.98 12.68
C LYS A 46 4.41 -1.48 11.57
N LYS A 47 3.47 -2.36 11.88
CA LYS A 47 2.47 -2.81 10.91
C LYS A 47 1.31 -1.83 10.87
N LYS A 48 0.79 -1.53 9.69
CA LYS A 48 -0.38 -0.65 9.54
C LYS A 48 -1.49 -1.34 8.76
N LEU A 49 -2.71 -1.28 9.27
CA LEU A 49 -3.90 -1.69 8.53
C LEU A 49 -4.28 -0.61 7.52
N LEU A 50 -4.28 -0.98 6.24
CA LEU A 50 -4.67 -0.15 5.11
C LEU A 50 -5.99 -0.66 4.55
N VAL A 51 -6.98 0.22 4.45
CA VAL A 51 -8.28 -0.13 3.87
C VAL A 51 -8.43 0.56 2.53
N PHE A 52 -8.60 -0.22 1.46
CA PHE A 52 -8.82 0.34 0.13
C PHE A 52 -10.22 0.95 0.05
N PRO A 53 -10.39 2.24 -0.28
CA PRO A 53 -11.70 2.87 -0.32
C PRO A 53 -12.56 2.39 -1.49
N CYS A 54 -11.96 1.82 -2.54
CA CYS A 54 -12.65 1.35 -3.74
C CYS A 54 -13.41 0.02 -3.52
N CYS A 55 -12.78 -0.98 -2.92
CA CYS A 55 -13.33 -2.33 -2.70
C CYS A 55 -13.62 -2.63 -1.23
N LYS A 56 -13.23 -1.73 -0.30
CA LYS A 56 -13.29 -1.93 1.16
C LYS A 56 -12.44 -3.11 1.65
N THR A 57 -11.56 -3.65 0.81
CA THR A 57 -10.59 -4.68 1.20
C THR A 57 -9.57 -4.06 2.14
N SER A 58 -9.31 -4.74 3.25
CA SER A 58 -8.28 -4.35 4.21
C SER A 58 -7.06 -5.26 4.07
N LEU A 59 -5.88 -4.65 3.99
CA LEU A 59 -4.57 -5.30 3.98
C LEU A 59 -3.71 -4.75 5.09
N THR A 60 -2.77 -5.56 5.60
CA THR A 60 -1.77 -5.06 6.54
C THR A 60 -0.49 -4.77 5.79
N VAL A 61 -0.07 -3.51 5.78
CA VAL A 61 1.25 -3.10 5.30
C VAL A 61 2.27 -3.54 6.36
N ILE A 62 3.15 -4.46 5.99
CA ILE A 62 4.21 -5.00 6.85
C ILE A 62 5.47 -4.16 6.72
N ASP A 63 5.78 -3.73 5.50
CA ASP A 63 6.97 -2.96 5.19
C ASP A 63 6.69 -2.03 4.02
N THR A 64 7.51 -1.00 3.86
CA THR A 64 7.41 -0.04 2.77
C THR A 64 8.79 0.31 2.27
N ASP A 65 8.98 0.16 0.97
CA ASP A 65 10.16 0.66 0.28
C ASP A 65 9.86 2.04 -0.34
N THR A 66 10.77 2.54 -1.15
CA THR A 66 10.71 3.85 -1.82
C THR A 66 9.47 3.97 -2.71
N ASP A 67 9.12 2.92 -3.46
CA ASP A 67 8.03 2.95 -4.44
C ASP A 67 7.05 1.77 -4.33
N TYR A 68 7.28 0.86 -3.37
CA TYR A 68 6.46 -0.35 -3.18
C TYR A 68 5.99 -0.52 -1.74
N LEU A 69 4.71 -0.86 -1.58
CA LEU A 69 4.13 -1.33 -0.33
C LEU A 69 4.24 -2.85 -0.25
N LEU A 70 4.67 -3.37 0.89
CA LEU A 70 4.67 -4.81 1.16
C LEU A 70 3.50 -5.18 2.06
N PHE A 71 2.69 -6.13 1.61
CA PHE A 71 1.52 -6.60 2.34
C PHE A 71 1.71 -7.96 3.02
N ASP A 72 0.84 -8.23 4.00
CA ASP A 72 0.75 -9.52 4.71
C ASP A 72 0.28 -10.67 3.83
N ARG A 73 -0.45 -10.36 2.76
CA ARG A 73 -1.03 -11.33 1.84
C ARG A 73 -0.68 -10.99 0.39
N ALA A 74 -0.82 -11.99 -0.47
CA ALA A 74 -0.66 -11.82 -1.90
C ALA A 74 -1.74 -10.85 -2.46
N VAL A 75 -1.26 -9.93 -3.29
CA VAL A 75 -2.06 -8.96 -4.05
C VAL A 75 -2.01 -9.26 -5.56
N ARG A 76 -1.39 -10.38 -5.94
CA ARG A 76 -1.21 -10.86 -7.31
C ARG A 76 -1.42 -12.36 -7.38
#